data_AF-A0A496YY45-F1
#
_entry.id   AF-A0A496YY45-F1
#
_cell.length_a   1.000
_cell.length_b   1.000
_cell.length_c   1.000
_cell.angle_alpha   90.00
_cell.angle_beta   90.00
_cell.angle_gamma   90.00
#
_symmetry.space_group_name_H-M   'P 1'
#
loop_
_entity.id
_entity.type
_entity.pdbx_description
1 polymer ?
#
loop_
_entity_poly.entity_id
_entity_poly.type
_entity_poly.pdbx_seq_one_letter_code
_entity_poly.pdbx_strand_id
1 'polypeptide(L)' 'MTDVEPQIILSQRVLRYLVFEATVSQNDTITIDDMEDIQAVVVKKLSDASDVTVSHSENVITITDSVTSERIVGFVMGV' A
#
# COMPACT_ATOMS: atom_id res chain seq x y z
N MET A 1 30.56 38.31 9.11
CA MET A 1 29.67 37.48 8.29
C MET A 1 30.04 36.04 8.60
N THR A 2 29.11 35.27 9.15
CA THR A 2 29.33 33.84 9.39
C THR A 2 29.09 33.13 8.07
N ASP A 3 30.11 32.48 7.53
CA ASP A 3 29.94 31.61 6.36
C ASP A 3 29.04 30.44 6.78
N VAL A 4 27.90 30.30 6.10
CA VAL A 4 27.01 29.15 6.28
C VAL A 4 27.24 28.26 5.09
N GLU A 5 27.99 27.17 5.29
CA GLU A 5 28.13 26.16 4.26
C GLU A 5 26.80 25.41 4.07
N PRO A 6 26.31 25.25 2.83
CA PRO A 6 25.09 24.51 2.57
C PRO A 6 25.31 23.02 2.86
N GLN A 7 24.51 22.46 3.76
CA GLN A 7 24.51 21.03 4.04
C GLN A 7 23.55 20.31 3.08
N ILE A 8 24.06 19.37 2.30
CA ILE A 8 23.24 18.50 1.44
C ILE A 8 22.91 17.22 2.23
N ILE A 9 21.63 17.02 2.54
CA ILE A 9 21.14 15.80 3.18
C ILE A 9 20.63 14.86 2.08
N LEU A 10 21.27 13.70 1.93
CA LEU A 10 20.82 12.63 1.05
C LEU A 10 20.08 11.58 1.91
N SER A 11 18.79 11.38 1.64
CA SER A 11 18.02 10.28 2.24
C SER A 11 17.86 9.16 1.23
N GLN A 12 18.34 7.96 1.57
CA GLN A 12 18.15 6.77 0.76
C GLN A 12 16.89 6.04 1.24
N ARG A 13 15.87 5.97 0.37
CA ARG A 13 14.67 5.17 0.62
C ARG A 13 14.81 3.80 -0.03
N VAL A 14 14.60 2.73 0.73
CA VAL A 14 14.63 1.36 0.22
C VAL A 14 13.22 0.95 -0.16
N LEU A 15 12.97 0.78 -1.45
CA LEU A 15 11.71 0.25 -1.95
C LEU A 15 11.58 -1.24 -1.61
N ARG A 16 10.42 -1.62 -1.08
CA ARG A 16 10.04 -2.99 -0.74
C ARG A 16 8.78 -3.36 -1.50
N TYR A 17 8.59 -4.66 -1.70
CA TYR A 17 7.35 -5.20 -2.25
C TYR A 17 6.84 -6.36 -1.40
N LEU A 18 5.52 -6.53 -1.38
CA LEU A 18 4.84 -7.62 -0.71
C LEU A 18 3.71 -8.15 -1.60
N VAL A 19 3.49 -9.47 -1.53
CA VAL A 19 2.29 -10.12 -2.07
C VAL A 19 1.55 -10.74 -0.89
N PHE A 20 0.23 -10.57 -0.85
CA PHE A 20 -0.60 -11.14 0.20
C PHE A 20 -1.92 -11.69 -0.37
N GLU A 21 -2.55 -12.57 0.41
CA GLU A 21 -3.94 -12.98 0.21
C GLU A 21 -4.74 -12.65 1.47
N ALA A 22 -6.01 -12.24 1.28
CA ALA A 22 -6.92 -11.95 2.38
C ALA A 22 -8.36 -12.25 1.97
N THR A 23 -9.24 -12.40 2.97
CA THR A 23 -10.69 -12.34 2.78
C THR A 23 -11.15 -11.01 3.34
N VAL A 24 -11.82 -10.20 2.51
CA VAL A 24 -12.20 -8.82 2.85
C VAL A 24 -13.65 -8.51 2.48
N SER A 25 -14.20 -7.52 3.16
CA SER A 25 -15.51 -6.92 2.92
C SER A 25 -15.37 -5.42 2.64
N GLN A 26 -16.46 -4.77 2.28
CA GLN A 26 -16.49 -3.32 2.10
C GLN A 26 -16.01 -2.58 3.37
N ASN A 27 -15.14 -1.58 3.18
CA ASN A 27 -14.50 -0.78 4.22
C ASN A 27 -13.52 -1.52 5.13
N ASP A 28 -13.19 -2.78 4.84
CA ASP A 28 -12.08 -3.44 5.52
C ASP A 28 -10.77 -2.70 5.23
N THR A 29 -9.86 -2.77 6.20
CA THR A 29 -8.53 -2.18 6.10
C THR A 29 -7.45 -3.24 6.24
N ILE A 30 -6.36 -3.06 5.51
CA ILE A 30 -5.18 -3.92 5.54
C ILE A 30 -3.98 -3.02 5.84
N THR A 31 -3.34 -3.25 6.98
CA THR A 31 -2.12 -2.54 7.38
C THR A 31 -0.90 -3.36 6.99
N ILE A 32 0.07 -2.71 6.33
CA ILE A 32 1.35 -3.31 6.00
C ILE A 32 2.39 -2.77 6.99
N ASP A 33 2.57 -3.48 8.11
CA ASP A 33 3.39 -3.01 9.24
C ASP A 33 4.84 -2.66 8.87
N ASP A 34 5.40 -3.35 7.87
CA ASP A 34 6.80 -3.17 7.42
C ASP A 34 6.97 -2.05 6.38
N MET A 35 5.94 -1.23 6.14
CA MET A 35 5.99 -0.05 5.27
C MET A 35 5.60 1.21 6.06
N GLU A 36 6.29 2.30 5.80
CA GLU A 36 5.95 3.66 6.22
C GLU A 36 4.92 4.27 5.26
N ASP A 37 5.12 4.07 3.95
CA ASP A 37 4.30 4.69 2.91
C ASP A 37 4.14 3.78 1.68
N ILE A 38 2.89 3.55 1.28
CA ILE A 38 2.54 2.79 0.08
C ILE A 38 2.64 3.72 -1.13
N GLN A 39 3.42 3.32 -2.13
CA GLN A 39 3.59 4.04 -3.39
C GLN A 39 2.78 3.45 -4.53
N ALA A 40 2.50 2.14 -4.47
CA ALA A 40 1.66 1.46 -5.44
C ALA A 40 0.94 0.28 -4.78
N VAL A 41 -0.32 0.09 -5.19
CA VAL A 41 -1.15 -1.03 -4.75
C VAL A 41 -1.99 -1.52 -5.92
N VAL A 42 -2.07 -2.84 -6.08
CA VAL A 42 -3.01 -3.51 -6.97
C VAL A 42 -3.67 -4.64 -6.19
N VAL A 43 -4.99 -4.70 -6.22
CA VAL A 43 -5.77 -5.76 -5.58
C VAL A 43 -6.72 -6.35 -6.60
N LYS A 44 -6.76 -7.69 -6.66
CA LYS A 44 -7.62 -8.43 -7.57
C LYS A 44 -8.41 -9.49 -6.83
N LYS A 45 -9.62 -9.76 -7.33
CA LYS A 45 -10.43 -10.89 -6.85
C LYS A 45 -9.79 -12.19 -7.28
N LEU A 46 -9.71 -13.14 -6.38
CA LEU A 46 -9.15 -14.46 -6.66
C LEU A 46 -10.09 -15.30 -7.55
N SER A 47 -11.38 -14.97 -7.55
CA SER A 47 -12.44 -15.67 -8.28
C SER A 47 -12.39 -15.45 -9.80
N ASP A 48 -12.16 -14.21 -10.24
CA ASP A 48 -12.28 -13.82 -11.65
C ASP A 48 -11.16 -12.87 -12.13
N ALA A 49 -10.18 -12.56 -11.29
CA ALA A 49 -9.07 -11.63 -11.55
C ALA A 49 -9.49 -10.18 -11.90
N SER A 50 -10.75 -9.82 -11.65
CA SER A 50 -11.23 -8.45 -11.76
C SER A 50 -10.58 -7.56 -10.68
N ASP A 51 -10.49 -6.27 -10.97
CA ASP A 51 -9.91 -5.29 -10.05
C ASP A 51 -10.84 -5.05 -8.85
N VAL A 52 -10.25 -4.98 -7.67
CA VAL A 52 -10.93 -4.51 -6.45
C VAL A 52 -10.59 -3.05 -6.28
N THR A 53 -11.60 -2.21 -6.13
CA THR A 53 -11.39 -0.78 -5.89
C THR A 53 -10.86 -0.58 -4.47
N VAL A 54 -9.74 0.11 -4.35
CA VAL A 54 -9.08 0.42 -3.08
C VAL A 54 -8.64 1.87 -3.04
N SER A 55 -8.54 2.42 -1.83
CA SER A 55 -7.73 3.60 -1.54
C SER A 55 -6.59 3.21 -0.60
N HIS A 56 -5.56 4.05 -0.50
CA HIS A 56 -4.53 3.88 0.51
C HIS A 56 -4.12 5.24 1.08
N SER A 57 -3.62 5.21 2.31
CA SER A 57 -3.01 6.33 3.01
C SER A 57 -1.91 5.76 3.89
N GLU A 58 -0.69 6.29 3.77
CA GLU A 58 0.50 5.78 4.46
C GLU A 58 0.62 4.26 4.21
N ASN A 59 0.60 3.46 5.27
CA ASN A 59 0.72 2.00 5.20
C ASN A 59 -0.61 1.24 5.28
N VAL A 60 -1.73 1.92 5.11
CA VAL A 60 -3.08 1.36 5.22
C VAL A 60 -3.77 1.35 3.85
N ILE A 61 -4.26 0.17 3.44
CA ILE A 61 -5.12 -0.03 2.28
C ILE A 61 -6.55 -0.18 2.76
N THR A 62 -7.49 0.54 2.15
CA THR A 62 -8.93 0.45 2.45
C THR A 62 -9.68 -0.09 1.25
N ILE A 63 -10.49 -1.12 1.44
CA ILE A 63 -11.35 -1.68 0.41
C ILE A 63 -12.57 -0.77 0.23
N THR A 64 -12.68 -0.12 -0.93
CA THR A 64 -13.80 0.80 -1.23
C THR A 64 -14.85 0.15 -2.14
N ASP A 65 -14.55 -1.02 -2.70
CA ASP A 65 -15.50 -1.81 -3.48
C ASP A 65 -16.70 -2.25 -2.62
N SER A 66 -17.91 -2.26 -3.21
CA SER A 66 -19.12 -2.69 -2.50
C SER A 66 -19.24 -4.21 -2.50
N VAL A 67 -18.32 -4.87 -1.78
CA VAL A 67 -18.24 -6.33 -1.62
C VAL A 67 -18.69 -6.78 -0.22
N THR A 68 -19.31 -7.95 -0.12
CA THR A 68 -19.84 -8.48 1.15
C THR A 68 -18.91 -9.49 1.83
N SER A 69 -18.07 -10.18 1.06
CA SER A 69 -16.95 -11.03 1.49
C SER A 69 -16.29 -11.62 0.24
N GLU A 70 -15.06 -11.22 -0.07
CA GLU A 70 -14.34 -11.63 -1.28
C GLU A 70 -12.90 -12.05 -0.94
N ARG A 71 -12.43 -13.11 -1.59
CA ARG A 71 -11.01 -13.50 -1.50
C ARG A 71 -10.22 -12.70 -2.51
N ILE A 72 -9.14 -12.09 -2.04
CA ILE A 72 -8.30 -11.21 -2.84
C ILE A 72 -6.85 -11.65 -2.83
N VAL A 73 -6.14 -11.27 -3.88
CA VAL A 73 -4.67 -11.21 -3.91
C VAL A 73 -4.25 -9.75 -4.09
N GLY A 74 -3.31 -9.31 -3.26
CA GLY A 74 -2.78 -7.96 -3.28
C GLY A 74 -1.29 -7.95 -3.59
N PHE A 75 -0.85 -6.97 -4.38
CA PHE A 75 0.54 -6.60 -4.58
C PHE A 75 0.73 -5.16 -4.12
N VAL A 76 1.74 -4.92 -3.29
CA VAL A 76 2.03 -3.60 -2.71
C VAL A 76 3.51 -3.30 -2.88
N MET A 77 3.80 -2.04 -3.21
CA MET A 77 5.15 -1.48 -3.17
C MET A 77 5.16 -0.21 -2.33
N GLY A 78 6.18 -0.07 -1.50
CA GLY A 78 6.30 1.05 -0.57
C GLY A 78 7.71 1.19 -0.02
N VAL A 79 7.88 2.15 0.88
CA VAL A 79 9.13 2.40 1.62
C VAL A 79 8.96 2.10 3.09
#